data_AF-A0A5J5P8H4-F1
#
_entry.id   AF-A0A5J5P8H4-F1
#
_cell.length_a   1.000
_cell.length_b   1.000
_cell.length_c   1.000
_cell.angle_alpha   90.00
_cell.angle_beta   90.00
_cell.angle_gamma   90.00
#
_symmetry.space_group_name_H-M   'P 1'
#
loop_
_entity.id
_entity.type
_entity.pdbx_description
1 polymer ?
#
loop_
_entity_poly.entity_id
_entity_poly.type
_entity_poly.pdbx_seq_one_letter_code
_entity_poly.pdbx_strand_id
1 'polypeptide(L)'
;MEQKKQKVSDIRAGLENAEDLIRKMDLEARSLQPNVKTMLLAKLREYKSDLNNLKSEVKRIASGNINPDARDQLLESGMADALTASTNQRSRLVMTTERLNQSSDRIRDSRRTMLETEELGVSILQDLHSQRQALLHANNTLHGVDDNIGKSKRILTAMSRRMNRNKWIIGIIIAVLIITIAAVLYFKRVK
;
A
#
# COMPACT_ATOMS: atom_id res chain seq x y z
N MET A 1 9.48 -0.70 40.38
CA MET A 1 10.23 -0.05 39.29
C MET A 1 10.76 -1.06 38.27
N GLU A 2 11.35 -2.18 38.69
CA GLU A 2 11.91 -3.22 37.79
C GLU A 2 10.89 -3.86 36.85
N GLN A 3 9.69 -4.23 37.31
CA GLN A 3 8.66 -4.80 36.42
C GLN A 3 8.22 -3.84 35.30
N LYS A 4 8.22 -2.53 35.56
CA LYS A 4 7.88 -1.49 34.57
C LYS A 4 9.00 -1.37 33.53
N LYS A 5 10.25 -1.46 33.98
CA LYS A 5 11.45 -1.42 33.13
C LYS A 5 11.55 -2.67 32.25
N GLN A 6 11.22 -3.85 32.80
CA GLN A 6 11.15 -5.12 32.08
C GLN A 6 10.08 -5.08 30.98
N LYS A 7 8.84 -4.67 31.32
CA LYS A 7 7.75 -4.55 30.33
C LYS A 7 8.06 -3.56 29.20
N VAL A 8 8.72 -2.44 29.51
CA VAL A 8 9.17 -1.48 28.48
C VAL A 8 10.24 -2.09 27.58
N SER A 9 11.13 -2.93 28.12
CA SER A 9 12.12 -3.66 27.33
C SER A 9 11.47 -4.69 26.40
N ASP A 10 10.50 -5.46 26.90
CA ASP A 10 9.77 -6.45 26.10
C ASP A 10 8.97 -5.79 24.97
N ILE A 11 8.34 -4.64 25.25
CA ILE A 11 7.63 -3.85 24.23
C ILE A 11 8.61 -3.31 23.17
N ARG A 12 9.81 -2.87 23.55
CA ARG A 12 10.85 -2.43 22.59
C ARG A 12 11.31 -3.59 21.70
N ALA A 13 11.57 -4.76 22.27
CA ALA A 13 11.94 -5.95 21.50
C ALA A 13 10.84 -6.38 20.53
N GLY A 14 9.56 -6.32 20.97
CA GLY A 14 8.41 -6.55 20.09
C GLY A 14 8.32 -5.52 18.95
N LEU A 15 8.69 -4.28 19.22
CA LEU A 15 8.69 -3.20 18.23
C LEU A 15 9.76 -3.41 17.14
N GLU A 16 10.96 -3.85 17.53
CA GLU A 16 12.03 -4.21 16.58
C GLU A 16 11.62 -5.39 15.69
N ASN A 17 11.03 -6.44 16.27
CA ASN A 17 10.50 -7.58 15.51
C ASN A 17 9.43 -7.16 14.49
N ALA A 18 8.57 -6.21 14.86
CA ALA A 18 7.56 -5.66 13.97
C ALA A 18 8.18 -4.82 12.83
N GLU A 19 9.25 -4.05 13.10
CA GLU A 19 10.00 -3.33 12.05
C GLU A 19 10.63 -4.30 11.05
N ASP A 20 11.22 -5.40 11.52
CA ASP A 20 11.81 -6.43 10.68
C ASP A 20 10.76 -7.16 9.83
N LEU A 21 9.59 -7.45 10.40
CA LEU A 21 8.49 -8.09 9.68
C LEU A 21 7.94 -7.17 8.59
N ILE A 22 7.76 -5.87 8.88
CA ILE A 22 7.37 -4.87 7.89
C ILE A 22 8.40 -4.79 6.76
N ARG A 23 9.69 -4.88 7.07
CA ARG A 23 10.77 -4.87 6.08
C ARG A 23 10.72 -6.08 5.15
N LYS A 24 10.44 -7.28 5.69
CA LYS A 24 10.23 -8.50 4.89
C LYS A 24 9.00 -8.39 4.00
N MET A 25 7.89 -7.89 4.54
CA MET A 25 6.67 -7.65 3.79
C MET A 25 6.85 -6.59 2.67
N ASP A 26 7.69 -5.57 2.87
CA ASP A 26 8.03 -4.60 1.82
C ASP A 26 8.76 -5.26 0.64
N LEU A 27 9.71 -6.14 0.95
CA LEU A 27 10.48 -6.89 -0.04
C LEU A 27 9.58 -7.86 -0.84
N GLU A 28 8.71 -8.60 -0.16
CA GLU A 28 7.75 -9.50 -0.80
C GLU A 28 6.71 -8.73 -1.62
N ALA A 29 6.18 -7.61 -1.10
CA ALA A 29 5.23 -6.76 -1.82
C ALA A 29 5.82 -6.18 -3.12
N ARG A 30 7.13 -5.94 -3.14
CA ARG A 30 7.85 -5.45 -4.34
C ARG A 30 7.95 -6.49 -5.46
N SER A 31 7.87 -7.77 -5.12
CA SER A 31 7.90 -8.90 -6.06
C SER A 31 6.53 -9.27 -6.64
N LEU A 32 5.44 -8.71 -6.10
CA LEU A 32 4.06 -9.03 -6.48
C LEU A 32 3.52 -8.16 -7.63
N GLN A 33 2.46 -8.65 -8.28
CA GLN A 33 1.79 -7.99 -9.41
C GLN A 33 1.29 -6.58 -9.05
N PRO A 34 1.28 -5.62 -10.01
CA PRO A 34 1.05 -4.20 -9.76
C PRO A 34 -0.27 -3.86 -9.05
N ASN A 35 -1.35 -4.62 -9.31
CA ASN A 35 -2.65 -4.37 -8.67
C ASN A 35 -2.67 -4.71 -7.17
N VAL A 36 -1.95 -5.76 -6.77
CA VAL A 36 -1.87 -6.24 -5.40
C VAL A 36 -0.80 -5.44 -4.63
N LYS A 37 0.28 -5.07 -5.33
CA LYS A 37 1.37 -4.23 -4.82
C LYS A 37 0.90 -2.88 -4.28
N THR A 38 0.03 -2.16 -4.99
CA THR A 38 -0.44 -0.84 -4.54
C THR A 38 -1.23 -0.91 -3.23
N MET A 39 -2.13 -1.89 -3.10
CA MET A 39 -2.94 -2.09 -1.90
C MET A 39 -2.08 -2.55 -0.71
N LEU A 40 -1.12 -3.45 -0.93
CA LEU A 40 -0.22 -3.90 0.12
C LEU A 40 0.74 -2.79 0.57
N LEU A 41 1.30 -2.00 -0.34
CA LEU A 41 2.18 -0.88 0.02
C LEU A 41 1.45 0.21 0.82
N ALA A 42 0.17 0.46 0.50
CA ALA A 42 -0.67 1.37 1.29
C ALA A 42 -0.84 0.87 2.74
N LYS A 43 -1.23 -0.40 2.92
CA LYS A 43 -1.29 -1.04 4.25
C LYS A 43 0.07 -1.07 4.95
N LEU A 44 1.15 -1.28 4.20
CA LEU A 44 2.50 -1.29 4.76
C LEU A 44 2.90 0.09 5.33
N ARG A 45 2.49 1.16 4.64
CA ARG A 45 2.73 2.54 5.08
C ARG A 45 1.91 2.90 6.31
N GLU A 46 0.68 2.40 6.40
CA GLU A 46 -0.19 2.50 7.57
C GLU A 46 0.42 1.78 8.78
N TYR A 47 0.81 0.51 8.64
CA TYR A 47 1.47 -0.24 9.72
C TYR A 47 2.79 0.39 10.17
N LYS A 48 3.55 0.98 9.24
CA LYS A 48 4.79 1.71 9.58
C LYS A 48 4.50 3.00 10.36
N SER A 49 3.40 3.68 10.06
CA SER A 49 2.94 4.87 10.79
C SER A 49 2.48 4.50 12.21
N ASP A 50 1.69 3.44 12.33
CA ASP A 50 1.20 2.94 13.63
C ASP A 50 2.35 2.50 14.54
N LEU A 51 3.35 1.83 13.96
CA LEU A 51 4.56 1.43 14.67
C LEU A 51 5.35 2.65 15.17
N ASN A 52 5.50 3.70 14.35
CA ASN A 52 6.13 4.95 14.77
C ASN A 52 5.35 5.66 15.90
N ASN A 53 4.02 5.68 15.82
CA ASN A 53 3.17 6.23 16.88
C ASN A 53 3.35 5.45 18.18
N LEU A 54 3.33 4.11 18.12
CA LEU A 54 3.56 3.25 19.27
C LEU A 54 4.97 3.41 19.84
N LYS A 55 6.00 3.59 18.99
CA LYS A 55 7.38 3.92 19.40
C LYS A 55 7.43 5.21 20.19
N SER A 56 6.72 6.24 19.73
CA SER A 56 6.65 7.55 20.38
C SER A 56 5.93 7.48 21.73
N GLU A 57 4.88 6.68 21.82
CA GLU A 57 4.09 6.47 23.03
C GLU A 57 4.85 5.65 24.07
N VAL A 58 5.54 4.60 23.65
CA VAL A 58 6.45 3.82 24.50
C VAL A 58 7.60 4.68 24.99
N LYS A 59 8.16 5.57 24.16
CA LYS A 59 9.18 6.55 24.57
C LYS A 59 8.61 7.53 25.60
N ARG A 60 7.39 8.04 25.42
CA ARG A 60 6.71 8.92 26.37
C ARG A 60 6.45 8.25 27.71
N ILE A 61 6.01 6.98 27.70
CA ILE A 61 5.76 6.19 28.91
C ILE A 61 7.08 5.81 29.61
N ALA A 62 8.12 5.49 28.84
CA ALA A 62 9.44 5.13 29.35
C ALA A 62 10.21 6.33 29.92
N SER A 63 10.06 7.51 29.33
CA SER A 63 10.68 8.76 29.81
C SER A 63 10.05 9.30 31.09
N GLY A 64 8.89 8.75 31.50
CA GLY A 64 8.28 9.11 32.76
C GLY A 64 7.66 10.51 32.77
N ASN A 65 6.63 10.61 33.57
CA ASN A 65 5.91 11.80 33.97
C ASN A 65 6.84 12.85 34.63
N ILE A 66 7.62 13.59 33.84
CA ILE A 66 8.40 14.74 34.31
C ILE A 66 7.49 15.97 34.20
N ASN A 67 6.51 16.06 35.11
CA ASN A 67 5.98 17.34 35.58
C ASN A 67 6.32 17.49 37.09
N PRO A 68 7.60 17.66 37.47
CA PRO A 68 7.98 18.00 38.84
C PRO A 68 7.59 19.45 39.21
N ASP A 69 7.33 20.32 38.22
CA ASP A 69 7.17 21.76 38.45
C ASP A 69 5.87 22.19 39.15
N ALA A 70 4.84 21.34 39.20
CA ALA A 70 3.55 21.72 39.79
C ALA A 70 3.48 21.46 41.31
N ARG A 71 4.40 20.68 41.88
CA ARG A 71 4.30 20.24 43.28
C ARG A 71 5.30 20.92 44.22
N ASP A 72 6.47 21.31 43.72
CA ASP A 72 7.48 22.00 44.55
C ASP A 72 7.15 23.48 44.80
N GLN A 73 6.36 24.12 43.96
CA GLN A 73 5.96 25.53 44.14
C GLN A 73 4.91 25.76 45.25
N LEU A 74 4.41 24.70 45.90
CA LEU A 74 3.40 24.78 46.97
C LEU A 74 3.99 24.72 48.39
N LEU A 75 5.31 24.57 48.55
CA LEU A 75 5.97 24.41 49.86
C LEU A 75 6.85 25.60 50.28
N GLU A 76 7.04 26.61 49.42
CA GLU A 76 8.04 27.68 49.63
C GLU A 76 7.45 29.12 49.62
N SER A 77 6.19 29.32 50.05
CA SER A 77 5.57 30.67 50.03
C SER A 77 5.28 31.27 51.41
N GLY A 78 6.07 30.93 52.43
CA GLY A 78 5.71 31.22 53.83
C GLY A 78 6.35 32.44 54.53
N MET A 79 7.40 33.11 54.02
CA MET A 79 8.16 34.02 54.92
C MET A 79 8.90 35.24 54.30
N ALA A 80 8.66 35.66 53.06
CA ALA A 80 9.44 36.78 52.48
C ALA A 80 8.62 37.68 51.54
N ASP A 81 7.78 38.56 52.08
CA ASP A 81 6.60 39.07 51.35
C ASP A 81 6.68 40.51 50.79
N ALA A 82 7.80 41.23 50.88
CA ALA A 82 7.86 42.62 50.37
C ALA A 82 8.91 42.86 49.26
N LEU A 83 10.16 42.41 49.46
CA LEU A 83 11.22 42.54 48.44
C LEU A 83 11.14 41.43 47.38
N THR A 84 10.70 40.23 47.78
CA THR A 84 10.49 39.10 46.88
C THR A 84 9.36 39.38 45.91
N ALA A 85 8.28 40.06 46.31
CA ALA A 85 7.11 40.32 45.45
C ALA A 85 7.48 41.05 44.13
N SER A 86 8.38 42.04 44.20
CA SER A 86 8.86 42.79 43.03
C SER A 86 9.76 41.92 42.11
N THR A 87 10.70 41.18 42.70
CA THR A 87 11.57 40.23 41.98
C THR A 87 10.74 39.07 41.39
N ASN A 88 9.69 38.63 42.08
CA ASN A 88 8.79 37.57 41.63
C ASN A 88 7.93 38.04 40.46
N GLN A 89 7.48 39.30 40.44
CA GLN A 89 6.79 39.90 39.30
C GLN A 89 7.69 39.96 38.06
N ARG A 90 8.94 40.42 38.22
CA ARG A 90 9.90 40.51 37.11
C ARG A 90 10.30 39.12 36.61
N SER A 91 10.55 38.18 37.51
CA SER A 91 10.82 36.77 37.20
C SER A 91 9.63 36.11 36.48
N ARG A 92 8.41 36.35 36.95
CA ARG A 92 7.18 35.91 36.27
C ARG A 92 7.09 36.47 34.86
N LEU A 93 7.28 37.77 34.67
CA LEU A 93 7.21 38.39 33.34
C LEU A 93 8.26 37.81 32.39
N VAL A 94 9.51 37.65 32.84
CA VAL A 94 10.57 36.99 32.05
C VAL A 94 10.19 35.56 31.70
N MET A 95 9.69 34.77 32.66
CA MET A 95 9.21 33.41 32.39
C MET A 95 8.02 33.38 31.42
N THR A 96 7.13 34.37 31.49
CA THR A 96 5.99 34.46 30.56
C THR A 96 6.48 34.82 29.15
N THR A 97 7.43 35.76 29.04
CA THR A 97 8.05 36.14 27.76
C THR A 97 8.85 34.98 27.16
N GLU A 98 9.61 34.24 27.96
CA GLU A 98 10.38 33.09 27.51
C GLU A 98 9.47 31.96 27.03
N ARG A 99 8.38 31.68 27.77
CA ARG A 99 7.33 30.75 27.33
C ARG A 99 6.65 31.19 26.04
N LEU A 100 6.39 32.48 25.88
CA LEU A 100 5.75 33.03 24.69
C LEU A 100 6.69 32.94 23.48
N ASN A 101 7.98 33.24 23.67
CA ASN A 101 9.00 33.10 22.63
C ASN A 101 9.17 31.63 22.22
N GLN A 102 9.21 30.72 23.19
CA GLN A 102 9.28 29.27 22.92
C GLN A 102 8.02 28.75 22.20
N SER A 103 6.82 29.25 22.55
CA SER A 103 5.60 28.95 21.80
C SER A 103 5.65 29.52 20.38
N SER A 104 6.20 30.72 20.20
CA SER A 104 6.34 31.35 18.89
C SER A 104 7.26 30.53 17.98
N ASP A 105 8.41 30.08 18.51
CA ASP A 105 9.33 29.19 17.79
C ASP A 105 8.67 27.84 17.44
N ARG A 106 7.93 27.24 18.38
CA ARG A 106 7.17 26.00 18.11
C ARG A 106 6.10 26.19 17.04
N ILE A 107 5.41 27.33 17.01
CA ILE A 107 4.43 27.65 15.96
C ILE A 107 5.12 27.81 14.62
N ARG A 108 6.30 28.46 14.58
CA ARG A 108 7.08 28.61 13.35
C ARG A 108 7.56 27.26 12.80
N ASP A 109 8.04 26.38 13.67
CA ASP A 109 8.47 25.03 13.30
C ASP A 109 7.29 24.15 12.86
N SER A 110 6.14 24.27 13.54
CA SER A 110 4.91 23.60 13.14
C SER A 110 4.43 24.07 11.77
N ARG A 111 4.47 25.38 11.50
CA ARG A 111 4.12 25.94 10.20
C ARG A 111 5.05 25.45 9.09
N ARG A 112 6.36 25.36 9.36
CA ARG A 112 7.32 24.80 8.42
C ARG A 112 7.01 23.33 8.10
N THR A 113 6.81 22.52 9.14
CA THR A 113 6.47 21.09 9.00
C THR A 113 5.16 20.90 8.24
N MET A 114 4.17 21.77 8.47
CA MET A 114 2.89 21.74 7.78
C MET A 114 3.03 22.05 6.28
N LEU A 115 3.88 23.02 5.91
CA LEU A 115 4.17 23.33 4.50
C LEU A 115 4.88 22.16 3.80
N GLU A 116 5.86 21.54 4.47
CA GLU A 116 6.53 20.33 3.96
C GLU A 116 5.54 19.16 3.80
N THR A 117 4.53 19.07 4.69
CA THR A 117 3.46 18.07 4.62
C THR A 117 2.46 18.37 3.50
N GLU A 118 2.16 19.64 3.23
CA GLU A 118 1.30 20.07 2.11
C GLU A 118 1.95 19.71 0.77
N GLU A 119 3.24 19.99 0.60
CA GLU A 119 4.01 19.60 -0.59
C GLU A 119 4.00 18.09 -0.81
N LEU A 120 4.19 17.31 0.27
CA LEU A 120 4.07 15.85 0.22
C LEU A 120 2.65 15.40 -0.14
N GLY A 121 1.63 16.07 0.39
CA GLY A 121 0.22 15.81 0.08
C GLY A 121 -0.11 16.04 -1.40
N VAL A 122 0.43 17.10 -2.01
CA VAL A 122 0.30 17.37 -3.45
C VAL A 122 0.94 16.27 -4.28
N SER A 123 2.15 15.83 -3.91
CA SER A 123 2.83 14.71 -4.59
C SER A 123 2.04 13.40 -4.50
N ILE A 124 1.43 13.10 -3.34
CA ILE A 124 0.56 11.94 -3.17
C ILE A 124 -0.67 12.02 -4.07
N LEU A 125 -1.29 13.19 -4.18
CA LEU A 125 -2.47 13.40 -5.01
C LEU A 125 -2.14 13.18 -6.51
N GLN A 126 -0.97 13.65 -6.94
CA GLN A 126 -0.46 13.44 -8.29
C GLN A 126 -0.19 11.95 -8.58
N ASP A 127 0.42 11.24 -7.64
CA ASP A 127 0.69 9.79 -7.75
C ASP A 127 -0.62 8.98 -7.82
N LEU A 128 -1.61 9.31 -6.98
CA LEU A 128 -2.95 8.70 -7.03
C LEU A 128 -3.62 8.93 -8.39
N HIS A 129 -3.49 10.14 -8.94
CA HIS A 129 -4.02 10.46 -10.25
C HIS A 129 -3.35 9.63 -11.36
N SER A 130 -2.02 9.51 -11.32
CA SER A 130 -1.27 8.68 -12.27
C SER A 130 -1.63 7.19 -12.15
N GLN A 131 -1.76 6.67 -10.92
CA GLN A 131 -2.21 5.30 -10.67
C GLN A 131 -3.62 5.04 -11.21
N ARG A 132 -4.54 6.02 -11.07
CA ARG A 132 -5.88 5.93 -11.65
C ARG A 132 -5.82 5.81 -13.17
N GLN A 133 -4.97 6.60 -13.84
CA GLN A 133 -4.79 6.49 -15.29
C GLN A 133 -4.24 5.13 -15.71
N ALA A 134 -3.25 4.60 -14.98
CA ALA A 134 -2.71 3.26 -15.23
C ALA A 134 -3.77 2.16 -15.08
N LEU A 135 -4.62 2.24 -14.05
CA LEU A 135 -5.76 1.33 -13.86
C LEU A 135 -6.77 1.41 -15.01
N LEU A 136 -7.10 2.62 -15.47
CA LEU A 136 -8.00 2.82 -16.62
C LEU A 136 -7.39 2.25 -17.91
N HIS A 137 -6.10 2.44 -18.14
CA HIS A 137 -5.39 1.86 -19.29
C HIS A 137 -5.30 0.34 -19.22
N ALA A 138 -5.08 -0.23 -18.04
CA ALA A 138 -5.11 -1.68 -17.83
C ALA A 138 -6.51 -2.26 -18.10
N ASN A 139 -7.58 -1.55 -17.69
CA ASN A 139 -8.96 -1.96 -17.97
C ASN A 139 -9.29 -1.91 -19.48
N ASN A 140 -8.87 -0.86 -20.18
CA ASN A 140 -9.01 -0.77 -21.64
C ASN A 140 -8.19 -1.84 -22.38
N THR A 141 -7.00 -2.18 -21.89
CA THR A 141 -6.17 -3.25 -22.47
C THR A 141 -6.82 -4.63 -22.26
N LEU A 142 -7.46 -4.85 -21.12
CA LEU A 142 -8.24 -6.07 -20.82
C LEU A 142 -9.45 -6.23 -21.76
N HIS A 143 -10.15 -5.15 -22.11
CA HIS A 143 -11.20 -5.18 -23.15
C HIS A 143 -10.63 -5.41 -24.56
N GLY A 144 -9.41 -4.94 -24.85
CA GLY A 144 -8.72 -5.19 -26.13
C GLY A 144 -8.27 -6.64 -26.32
N VAL A 145 -8.12 -7.42 -25.24
CA VAL A 145 -7.79 -8.86 -25.33
C VAL A 145 -9.01 -9.70 -25.75
N ASP A 146 -10.23 -9.27 -25.44
CA ASP A 146 -11.45 -9.96 -25.88
C ASP A 146 -11.71 -9.82 -27.40
N ASP A 147 -11.33 -8.69 -27.99
CA ASP A 147 -11.47 -8.49 -29.45
C ASP A 147 -10.46 -9.31 -30.27
N ASN A 148 -9.29 -9.64 -29.68
CA ASN A 148 -8.27 -10.47 -30.31
C ASN A 148 -8.50 -11.99 -30.11
N ILE A 149 -9.20 -12.38 -29.04
CA ILE A 149 -9.62 -13.79 -28.84
C ILE A 149 -10.77 -14.15 -29.79
N GLY A 150 -11.64 -13.18 -30.12
CA GLY A 150 -12.68 -13.33 -31.14
C GLY A 150 -12.12 -13.57 -32.56
N LYS A 151 -11.07 -12.85 -32.95
CA LYS A 151 -10.40 -13.00 -34.26
C LYS A 151 -9.72 -14.36 -34.41
N SER A 152 -9.08 -14.86 -33.36
CA SER A 152 -8.43 -16.18 -33.35
C SER A 152 -9.44 -17.32 -33.46
N LYS A 153 -10.58 -17.26 -32.75
CA LYS A 153 -11.67 -18.24 -32.90
C LYS A 153 -12.32 -18.21 -34.28
N ARG A 154 -12.44 -17.03 -34.91
CA ARG A 154 -13.01 -16.90 -36.27
C ARG A 154 -12.14 -17.57 -37.34
N ILE A 155 -10.81 -17.41 -37.26
CA ILE A 155 -9.86 -18.03 -38.19
C ILE A 155 -9.83 -19.55 -37.99
N LEU A 156 -9.78 -20.04 -36.75
CA LEU A 156 -9.82 -21.48 -36.45
C LEU A 156 -11.14 -22.14 -36.92
N THR A 157 -12.28 -21.47 -36.75
CA THR A 157 -13.57 -21.98 -37.22
C THR A 157 -13.64 -22.01 -38.76
N ALA A 158 -13.06 -21.02 -39.44
CA ALA A 158 -12.96 -21.00 -40.90
C ALA A 158 -12.06 -22.12 -41.45
N MET A 159 -10.93 -22.41 -40.80
CA MET A 159 -10.06 -23.55 -41.16
C MET A 159 -10.74 -24.89 -40.89
N SER A 160 -11.40 -25.06 -39.74
CA SER A 160 -12.12 -26.29 -39.38
C SER A 160 -13.24 -26.63 -40.36
N ARG A 161 -14.02 -25.62 -40.79
CA ARG A 161 -15.09 -25.82 -41.79
C ARG A 161 -14.55 -26.24 -43.17
N ARG A 162 -13.42 -25.70 -43.62
CA ARG A 162 -12.76 -26.10 -44.87
C ARG A 162 -12.26 -27.55 -44.79
N MET A 163 -11.68 -27.94 -43.65
CA MET A 163 -11.18 -29.29 -43.43
C MET A 163 -12.28 -30.35 -43.46
N ASN A 164 -13.46 -30.09 -42.89
CA ASN A 164 -14.56 -31.06 -42.89
C ASN A 164 -15.18 -31.26 -44.28
N ARG A 165 -15.25 -30.20 -45.12
CA ARG A 165 -15.70 -30.33 -46.52
C ARG A 165 -14.76 -31.17 -47.35
N ASN A 166 -13.45 -30.96 -47.23
CA ASN A 166 -12.46 -31.74 -48.00
C ASN A 166 -12.50 -33.22 -47.60
N LYS A 167 -12.70 -33.55 -46.31
CA LYS A 167 -12.89 -34.93 -45.86
C LYS A 167 -14.13 -35.59 -46.51
N TRP A 168 -15.25 -34.86 -46.60
CA TRP A 168 -16.47 -35.37 -47.26
C TRP A 168 -16.30 -35.58 -48.77
N ILE A 169 -15.64 -34.67 -49.48
CA ILE A 169 -15.38 -34.80 -50.93
C ILE A 169 -14.54 -36.05 -51.21
N ILE A 170 -13.46 -36.27 -50.44
CA ILE A 170 -12.60 -37.44 -50.60
C ILE A 170 -13.40 -38.73 -50.32
N GLY A 171 -14.25 -38.74 -49.29
CA GLY A 171 -15.11 -39.88 -48.97
C GLY A 171 -16.06 -40.26 -50.11
N ILE A 172 -16.70 -39.27 -50.75
CA ILE A 172 -17.60 -39.50 -51.90
C ILE A 172 -16.84 -40.07 -53.10
N ILE A 173 -15.64 -39.54 -53.40
CA ILE A 173 -14.82 -40.05 -54.51
C ILE A 173 -14.46 -41.53 -54.32
N ILE A 174 -14.06 -41.91 -53.10
CA ILE A 174 -13.73 -43.30 -52.77
C ILE A 174 -14.98 -44.19 -52.89
N ALA A 175 -16.13 -43.74 -52.41
CA ALA A 175 -17.38 -44.49 -52.52
C ALA A 175 -17.78 -44.75 -53.98
N VAL A 176 -17.67 -43.73 -54.84
CA VAL A 176 -17.96 -43.86 -56.29
C VAL A 176 -17.02 -44.86 -56.95
N LEU A 177 -15.71 -44.80 -56.65
CA LEU A 177 -14.73 -45.75 -57.18
C LEU A 177 -15.06 -47.20 -56.80
N ILE A 178 -15.45 -47.44 -55.54
CA ILE A 178 -15.86 -48.77 -55.07
C ILE A 178 -17.09 -49.26 -55.83
N ILE A 179 -18.10 -48.39 -56.01
CA ILE A 179 -19.32 -48.72 -56.76
C ILE A 179 -18.99 -49.06 -58.22
N THR A 180 -18.12 -48.30 -58.87
CA THR A 180 -17.69 -48.58 -60.26
C THR A 180 -16.98 -49.92 -60.37
N ILE A 181 -16.06 -50.23 -59.45
CA ILE A 181 -15.36 -51.53 -59.43
C ILE A 181 -16.36 -52.67 -59.19
N ALA A 182 -17.27 -52.52 -58.23
CA ALA A 182 -18.30 -53.50 -57.94
C ALA A 182 -19.22 -53.75 -59.15
N ALA A 183 -19.63 -52.69 -59.85
CA ALA A 183 -20.44 -52.80 -61.06
C ALA A 183 -19.71 -53.56 -62.18
N VAL A 184 -18.44 -53.25 -62.43
CA VAL A 184 -17.63 -53.97 -63.44
C VAL A 184 -17.48 -55.44 -63.07
N LEU A 185 -17.21 -55.75 -61.81
CA LEU A 185 -17.12 -57.14 -61.33
C LEU A 185 -18.46 -57.88 -61.48
N TYR A 186 -19.58 -57.22 -61.16
CA TYR A 186 -20.91 -57.78 -61.33
C TYR A 186 -21.20 -58.08 -62.80
N PHE A 187 -20.99 -57.12 -63.71
CA PHE A 187 -21.17 -57.32 -65.15
C PHE A 187 -20.25 -58.42 -65.71
N LYS A 188 -19.01 -58.53 -65.22
CA LYS A 188 -18.06 -59.59 -65.61
C LYS A 188 -18.44 -60.97 -65.07
N ARG A 189 -19.17 -61.05 -63.95
CA ARG A 189 -19.63 -62.32 -63.35
C ARG A 189 -20.97 -62.77 -63.92
N VAL A 190 -21.81 -61.83 -64.34
CA VAL A 190 -23.14 -62.09 -64.93
C VAL A 190 -23.06 -62.38 -66.43
N LYS A 191 -22.07 -61.82 -67.14
CA LYS A 191 -21.81 -62.08 -68.56
C LYS A 191 -20.69 -63.09 -68.74
#